data_AF-A0A1W2ED44-F1
#
_entry.id   AF-A0A1W2ED44-F1
#
_cell.length_a   1.000
_cell.length_b   1.000
_cell.length_c   1.000
_cell.angle_alpha   90.00
_cell.angle_beta   90.00
_cell.angle_gamma   90.00
#
_symmetry.space_group_name_H-M   'P 1'
#
loop_
_entity.id
_entity.type
_entity.pdbx_description
1 polymer ?
#
loop_
_entity_poly.entity_id
_entity_poly.type
_entity_poly.pdbx_seq_one_letter_code
_entity_poly.pdbx_strand_id
1 'polypeptide(L)'
;MLNVPFSVALMVVSIPFYLLSIFRMGWNFTLSTFFAVLTLSLFTEANRGIPDFIIPGYVGAILGGGLLGLGLSLLFWNGSSLGGVNVLALYLQKRFGWDPGKVTFGVDSIIVISYFYSVGLEKGLYSILSVIITSSIISYFKGKIASATLPQNAQQ
;
A
#
# COMPACT_ATOMS: atom_id res chain seq x y z
N MET A 1 12.52 20.61 -18.36
CA MET A 1 13.86 20.11 -17.98
C MET A 1 14.10 20.43 -16.51
N LEU A 2 13.57 19.62 -15.61
CA LEU A 2 13.92 19.65 -14.19
C LEU A 2 14.69 18.35 -13.95
N ASN A 3 16.02 18.42 -13.96
CA ASN A 3 16.94 17.29 -13.73
C ASN A 3 16.99 16.99 -12.23
N VAL A 4 15.82 16.79 -11.62
CA VAL A 4 15.74 16.37 -10.22
C VAL A 4 15.89 14.85 -10.22
N PRO A 5 16.83 14.29 -9.45
CA PRO A 5 16.92 12.84 -9.31
C PRO A 5 15.58 12.31 -8.81
N PHE A 6 15.11 11.19 -9.39
CA PHE A 6 13.86 10.53 -8.97
C PHE A 6 13.83 10.30 -7.44
N SER A 7 14.98 10.00 -6.85
CA SER A 7 15.17 9.86 -5.40
C SER A 7 14.81 11.12 -4.61
N VAL A 8 15.13 12.31 -5.12
CA VAL A 8 14.83 13.60 -4.47
C VAL A 8 13.35 13.91 -4.56
N ALA A 9 12.72 13.66 -5.71
CA ALA A 9 11.28 13.84 -5.89
C ALA A 9 10.48 12.91 -4.96
N LEU A 10 10.89 11.64 -4.87
CA LEU A 10 10.29 10.69 -3.92
C LEU A 10 10.48 11.13 -2.47
N MET A 11 11.68 11.57 -2.09
CA MET A 11 11.96 11.98 -0.72
C MET A 11 11.08 13.18 -0.31
N VAL A 12 10.92 14.18 -1.17
CA VAL A 12 10.03 15.33 -0.91
C VAL A 12 8.57 14.89 -0.73
N VAL A 13 8.08 13.97 -1.56
CA VAL A 13 6.72 13.44 -1.45
C VAL A 13 6.54 12.56 -0.21
N SER A 14 7.57 11.81 0.19
CA SER A 14 7.52 10.89 1.33
C SER A 14 7.68 11.57 2.69
N ILE A 15 8.34 12.73 2.78
CA ILE A 15 8.55 13.50 4.03
C ILE A 15 7.26 13.69 4.84
N PRO A 16 6.12 14.19 4.28
CA PRO A 16 4.89 14.35 5.06
C PRO A 16 4.33 13.02 5.57
N PHE A 17 4.53 11.91 4.84
CA PHE A 17 4.10 10.58 5.26
C PHE A 17 4.96 10.00 6.38
N TYR A 18 6.28 10.20 6.33
CA TYR A 18 7.19 9.80 7.40
C TYR A 18 6.91 10.55 8.70
N LEU A 19 6.72 11.86 8.63
CA LEU A 19 6.31 12.68 9.78
C LEU A 19 4.96 12.22 10.35
N LEU A 20 3.97 11.94 9.50
CA LEU A 20 2.68 11.41 9.96
C LEU A 20 2.81 10.04 10.63
N SER A 21 3.64 9.14 10.10
CA SER A 21 3.85 7.79 10.63
C SER A 21 4.42 7.83 12.05
N ILE A 22 5.51 8.57 12.25
CA ILE A 22 6.26 8.62 13.52
C ILE A 22 5.41 9.23 14.64
N PHE A 23 4.71 10.32 14.36
CA PHE A 23 4.02 11.06 15.43
C PHE A 23 2.63 10.52 15.77
N ARG A 24 1.97 9.71 14.92
CA ARG A 24 0.53 9.41 15.09
C ARG A 24 0.14 7.95 15.25
N MET A 25 0.98 6.98 14.87
CA MET A 25 0.63 5.56 14.98
C MET A 25 1.21 4.85 16.21
N GLY A 26 2.24 5.40 16.82
CA GLY A 26 2.84 4.88 18.05
C GLY A 26 3.81 3.73 17.82
N TRP A 27 4.60 3.41 18.85
CA TRP A 27 5.76 2.51 18.76
C TRP A 27 5.39 1.06 18.39
N ASN A 28 4.26 0.56 18.89
CA ASN A 28 3.79 -0.80 18.59
C ASN A 28 3.46 -0.99 17.10
N PHE A 29 2.85 0.01 16.46
CA PHE A 29 2.58 -0.02 15.03
C PHE A 29 3.88 -0.01 14.22
N THR A 30 4.84 0.83 14.63
CA THR A 30 6.14 0.96 13.97
C THR A 30 6.94 -0.34 14.04
N LEU A 31 6.98 -1.01 15.18
CA LEU A 31 7.65 -2.31 15.31
C LEU A 31 6.97 -3.38 14.46
N SER A 32 5.64 -3.52 14.52
CA SER A 32 4.92 -4.51 13.70
C SER A 32 5.11 -4.25 12.20
N THR A 33 5.14 -2.99 11.78
CA THR A 33 5.41 -2.58 10.40
C THR A 33 6.85 -2.91 10.01
N PHE A 34 7.81 -2.67 10.90
CA PHE A 34 9.20 -3.02 10.68
C PHE A 34 9.39 -4.53 10.50
N PHE A 35 8.78 -5.36 11.36
CA PHE A 35 8.82 -6.81 11.20
C PHE A 35 8.13 -7.29 9.92
N ALA A 36 7.01 -6.68 9.53
CA ALA A 36 6.32 -7.00 8.28
C ALA A 36 7.20 -6.70 7.06
N VAL A 37 7.83 -5.52 7.03
CA VAL A 37 8.75 -5.10 5.96
C VAL A 37 9.98 -5.99 5.94
N LEU A 38 10.60 -6.30 7.08
CA LEU A 38 11.73 -7.22 7.17
C LEU A 38 11.38 -8.60 6.61
N THR A 39 10.23 -9.16 7.01
CA THR A 39 9.77 -10.48 6.52
C THR A 39 9.57 -10.45 5.01
N LEU A 40 8.93 -9.40 4.48
CA LEU A 40 8.73 -9.20 3.05
C LEU A 40 10.07 -9.10 2.29
N SER A 41 11.04 -8.36 2.84
CA SER A 41 12.37 -8.22 2.25
C SER A 41 13.12 -9.56 2.22
N LEU A 42 13.09 -10.32 3.30
CA LEU A 42 13.69 -11.66 3.36
C LEU A 42 13.04 -12.61 2.35
N PHE A 43 11.72 -12.57 2.22
CA PHE A 43 10.99 -13.39 1.24
C PHE A 43 11.34 -13.01 -0.20
N THR A 44 11.52 -11.70 -0.46
CA THR A 44 11.90 -11.18 -1.77
C THR A 44 13.33 -11.61 -2.15
N GLU A 45 14.28 -11.56 -1.22
CA GLU A 45 15.64 -12.07 -1.45
C GLU A 45 15.67 -13.59 -1.63
N ALA A 46 14.87 -14.34 -0.86
CA ALA A 46 14.74 -15.80 -1.05
C ALA A 46 14.18 -16.15 -2.44
N ASN A 47 13.29 -15.33 -2.98
CA ASN A 47 12.71 -15.52 -4.32
C ASN A 47 13.71 -15.23 -5.46
N ARG A 48 14.85 -14.56 -5.19
CA ARG A 48 15.85 -14.21 -6.21
C ARG A 48 16.54 -15.46 -6.81
N GLY A 49 16.49 -16.61 -6.13
CA GLY A 49 17.03 -17.88 -6.63
C GLY A 49 16.05 -18.70 -7.48
N ILE A 50 14.81 -18.27 -7.64
CA ILE A 50 13.77 -19.00 -8.39
C ILE A 50 13.77 -18.50 -9.84
N PRO A 51 13.79 -19.39 -10.85
CA PRO A 51 13.74 -18.97 -12.26
C PRO A 51 12.47 -18.19 -12.56
N ASP A 52 12.58 -17.16 -13.40
CA ASP A 52 11.46 -16.32 -13.81
C ASP A 52 10.39 -17.17 -14.52
N PHE A 53 9.17 -17.14 -14.00
CA PHE A 53 8.01 -17.72 -14.66
C PHE A 53 7.31 -16.65 -15.51
N ILE A 54 7.19 -16.91 -16.80
CA ILE A 54 6.46 -16.03 -17.72
C ILE A 54 4.97 -16.34 -17.58
N ILE A 55 4.28 -15.50 -16.81
CA ILE A 55 2.82 -15.52 -16.67
C ILE A 55 2.23 -14.41 -17.55
N PRO A 56 1.05 -14.61 -18.17
CA PRO A 56 0.40 -13.54 -18.93
C PRO A 56 0.11 -12.33 -18.02
N GLY A 57 0.36 -11.11 -18.51
CA GLY A 57 0.30 -9.89 -17.70
C GLY A 57 -1.04 -9.64 -17.01
N TYR A 58 -2.15 -10.05 -17.64
CA TYR A 58 -3.49 -9.97 -17.03
C TYR A 58 -3.67 -10.93 -15.85
N VAL A 59 -3.09 -12.15 -15.92
CA VAL A 59 -3.12 -13.11 -14.81
C VAL A 59 -2.29 -12.58 -13.65
N GLY A 60 -1.09 -12.06 -13.95
CA GLY A 60 -0.23 -11.44 -12.94
C GLY A 60 -0.88 -10.24 -12.25
N ALA A 61 -1.59 -9.40 -12.99
CA ALA A 61 -2.34 -8.27 -12.42
C ALA A 61 -3.49 -8.70 -11.51
N ILE A 62 -4.26 -9.73 -11.90
CA ILE A 62 -5.39 -10.23 -11.10
C ILE A 62 -4.89 -10.93 -9.83
N LEU A 63 -3.98 -11.90 -9.98
CA LEU A 63 -3.47 -12.68 -8.86
C LEU A 63 -2.61 -11.82 -7.93
N GLY A 64 -1.73 -11.00 -8.50
CA GLY A 64 -0.89 -10.07 -7.74
C GLY A 64 -1.73 -9.03 -7.01
N GLY A 65 -2.66 -8.37 -7.71
CA GLY A 65 -3.56 -7.39 -7.09
C GLY A 65 -4.44 -8.01 -6.00
N GLY A 66 -4.90 -9.24 -6.22
CA GLY A 66 -5.67 -10.02 -5.25
C GLY A 66 -4.88 -10.34 -3.98
N LEU A 67 -3.71 -10.95 -4.13
CA LEU A 67 -2.83 -11.31 -3.02
C LEU A 67 -2.33 -10.07 -2.26
N LEU A 68 -1.96 -9.00 -2.96
CA LEU A 68 -1.59 -7.73 -2.34
C LEU A 68 -2.75 -7.12 -1.56
N GLY A 69 -3.96 -7.12 -2.14
CA GLY A 69 -5.16 -6.63 -1.46
C GLY A 69 -5.45 -7.38 -0.16
N LEU A 70 -5.37 -8.71 -0.19
CA LEU A 70 -5.58 -9.55 0.99
C LEU A 70 -4.47 -9.37 2.03
N GLY A 71 -3.20 -9.39 1.61
CA GLY A 71 -2.05 -9.20 2.50
C GLY A 71 -2.06 -7.84 3.19
N LEU A 72 -2.34 -6.77 2.44
CA LEU A 72 -2.48 -5.42 3.00
C LEU A 72 -3.65 -5.33 3.97
N SER A 73 -4.80 -5.93 3.63
CA SER A 73 -5.97 -5.95 4.52
C SER A 73 -5.67 -6.65 5.85
N LEU A 74 -4.91 -7.75 5.83
CA LEU A 74 -4.48 -8.47 7.02
C LEU A 74 -3.47 -7.68 7.86
N LEU A 75 -2.53 -6.97 7.22
CA LEU A 75 -1.59 -6.09 7.91
C LEU A 75 -2.34 -4.94 8.59
N PHE A 76 -3.25 -4.29 7.87
CA PHE A 76 -4.07 -3.21 8.39
C PHE A 76 -4.94 -3.68 9.57
N TRP A 77 -5.48 -4.89 9.50
CA TRP A 77 -6.24 -5.48 10.61
C TRP A 77 -5.37 -5.71 11.86
N ASN A 78 -4.11 -6.12 11.70
CA ASN A 78 -3.19 -6.30 12.83
C ASN A 78 -2.56 -4.98 13.34
N GLY A 79 -3.03 -3.82 12.86
CA GLY A 79 -2.41 -2.54 13.21
C GLY A 79 -0.96 -2.46 12.73
N SER A 80 -0.71 -2.92 11.51
CA SER A 80 0.57 -2.87 10.83
C SER A 80 0.38 -2.36 9.40
N SER A 81 1.45 -1.96 8.73
CA SER A 81 1.43 -1.55 7.32
C SER A 81 2.74 -1.97 6.65
N LEU A 82 2.84 -1.77 5.33
CA LEU A 82 4.10 -1.89 4.59
C LEU A 82 4.84 -0.54 4.45
N GLY A 83 4.38 0.49 5.15
CA GLY A 83 4.97 1.84 5.09
C GLY A 83 4.46 2.70 3.93
N GLY A 84 5.05 3.89 3.77
CA GLY A 84 4.76 4.81 2.66
C GLY A 84 3.32 5.36 2.64
N VAL A 85 2.69 5.37 1.46
CA VAL A 85 1.33 5.89 1.24
C VAL A 85 0.27 5.08 1.99
N ASN A 86 0.49 3.78 2.23
CA ASN A 86 -0.47 2.95 2.95
C ASN A 86 -0.62 3.35 4.42
N VAL A 87 0.42 3.94 5.01
CA VAL A 87 0.33 4.53 6.36
C VAL A 87 -0.62 5.74 6.36
N LEU A 88 -0.58 6.56 5.30
CA LEU A 88 -1.51 7.67 5.13
C LEU A 88 -2.96 7.17 5.05
N ALA A 89 -3.22 6.13 4.25
CA ALA A 89 -4.56 5.56 4.11
C ALA A 89 -5.13 5.11 5.47
N LEU A 90 -4.34 4.39 6.26
CA LEU A 90 -4.74 3.95 7.60
C LEU A 90 -4.92 5.12 8.58
N TYR A 91 -4.06 6.15 8.47
CA TYR A 91 -4.18 7.36 9.28
C TYR A 91 -5.49 8.13 8.98
N LEU A 92 -5.85 8.31 7.71
CA LEU A 92 -7.11 8.97 7.35
C LEU A 92 -8.31 8.15 7.77
N GLN A 93 -8.22 6.83 7.72
CA GLN A 93 -9.25 5.97 8.29
C GLN A 93 -9.39 6.19 9.80
N LYS A 94 -8.28 6.21 10.55
CA LYS A 94 -8.29 6.41 12.01
C LYS A 94 -8.83 7.78 12.42
N ARG A 95 -8.48 8.84 11.67
CA ARG A 95 -8.84 10.22 12.03
C ARG A 95 -10.17 10.69 11.45
N PHE A 96 -10.51 10.29 10.23
CA PHE A 96 -11.67 10.79 9.50
C PHE A 96 -12.69 9.68 9.15
N GLY A 97 -12.42 8.41 9.46
CA GLY A 97 -13.31 7.29 9.10
C GLY A 97 -13.33 6.97 7.60
N TRP A 98 -12.36 7.49 6.86
CA TRP A 98 -12.28 7.31 5.40
C TRP A 98 -12.00 5.86 5.04
N ASP A 99 -12.41 5.49 3.82
CA ASP A 99 -12.15 4.17 3.28
C ASP A 99 -10.67 4.06 2.86
N PRO A 100 -9.86 3.19 3.51
CA PRO A 100 -8.45 3.04 3.18
C PRO A 100 -8.25 2.60 1.74
N GLY A 101 -9.15 1.76 1.19
CA GLY A 101 -9.07 1.30 -0.20
C GLY A 101 -9.27 2.44 -1.20
N LYS A 102 -10.17 3.39 -0.91
CA LYS A 102 -10.36 4.58 -1.78
C LYS A 102 -9.16 5.52 -1.76
N VAL A 103 -8.51 5.68 -0.59
CA VAL A 103 -7.31 6.51 -0.47
C VAL A 103 -6.15 5.86 -1.24
N THR A 104 -5.91 4.56 -1.03
CA THR A 104 -4.90 3.80 -1.76
C THR A 104 -5.15 3.87 -3.27
N PHE A 105 -6.40 3.63 -3.72
CA PHE A 105 -6.78 3.75 -5.13
C PHE A 105 -6.46 5.12 -5.73
N GLY A 106 -6.82 6.20 -5.02
CA GLY A 106 -6.60 7.56 -5.50
C GLY A 106 -5.12 7.88 -5.65
N VAL A 107 -4.30 7.50 -4.67
CA VAL A 107 -2.86 7.77 -4.73
C VAL A 107 -2.17 6.89 -5.77
N ASP A 108 -2.47 5.59 -5.82
CA ASP A 108 -1.91 4.69 -6.83
C ASP A 108 -2.32 5.11 -8.25
N SER A 109 -3.54 5.59 -8.44
CA SER A 109 -3.97 6.14 -9.74
C SER A 109 -3.16 7.36 -10.15
N ILE A 110 -2.88 8.29 -9.22
CA ILE A 110 -2.03 9.46 -9.49
C ILE A 110 -0.61 9.02 -9.86
N ILE A 111 -0.06 8.01 -9.18
CA ILE A 111 1.27 7.46 -9.46
C ILE A 111 1.29 6.83 -10.85
N VAL A 112 0.31 5.97 -11.17
CA VAL A 112 0.23 5.31 -12.47
C VAL A 112 0.06 6.30 -13.60
N ILE A 113 -0.79 7.34 -13.45
CA ILE A 113 -0.97 8.40 -14.44
C ILE A 113 0.34 9.18 -14.65
N SER A 114 1.04 9.52 -13.56
CA SER A 114 2.31 10.25 -13.61
C SER A 114 3.40 9.46 -14.33
N TYR A 115 3.37 8.14 -14.21
CA TYR A 115 4.35 7.23 -14.82
C TYR A 115 3.89 6.60 -16.14
N PHE A 116 2.65 6.88 -16.56
CA PHE A 116 2.01 6.30 -17.73
C PHE A 116 2.81 6.55 -19.01
N TYR A 117 3.33 7.77 -19.17
CA TYR A 117 4.15 8.17 -20.31
C TYR A 117 5.50 7.44 -20.39
N SER A 118 5.99 6.86 -19.28
CA SER A 118 7.33 6.25 -19.22
C SER A 118 7.32 4.72 -19.29
N VAL A 119 6.22 4.06 -18.89
CA VAL A 119 6.14 2.58 -18.78
C VAL A 119 5.45 1.90 -19.96
N GLY A 120 4.66 2.64 -20.74
CA GLY A 120 3.92 2.11 -21.90
C GLY A 120 2.51 1.65 -21.56
N LEU A 121 1.64 1.70 -22.58
CA LEU A 121 0.18 1.60 -22.46
C LEU A 121 -0.28 0.26 -21.86
N GLU A 122 0.26 -0.87 -22.33
CA GLU A 122 -0.13 -2.21 -21.85
C GLU A 122 0.21 -2.45 -20.38
N LYS A 123 1.44 -2.10 -19.98
CA LYS A 123 1.89 -2.25 -18.59
C LYS A 123 1.13 -1.32 -17.65
N GLY A 124 0.80 -0.11 -18.10
CA GLY A 124 -0.05 0.83 -17.37
C GLY A 124 -1.45 0.25 -17.11
N LEU A 125 -2.09 -0.35 -18.13
CA LEU A 125 -3.41 -0.98 -17.98
C LEU A 125 -3.39 -2.15 -16.98
N TYR A 126 -2.37 -3.00 -17.02
CA TYR A 126 -2.21 -4.08 -16.04
C TYR A 126 -2.01 -3.55 -14.62
N SER A 127 -1.26 -2.46 -14.46
CA SER A 127 -1.09 -1.80 -13.16
C SER A 127 -2.42 -1.25 -12.63
N ILE A 128 -3.20 -0.55 -13.47
CA ILE A 128 -4.53 -0.03 -13.09
C ILE A 128 -5.44 -1.18 -12.64
N LEU A 129 -5.46 -2.28 -13.40
CA LEU A 129 -6.28 -3.43 -13.08
C LEU A 129 -5.90 -4.06 -11.73
N SER A 130 -4.61 -4.22 -11.46
CA SER A 130 -4.09 -4.67 -10.16
C SER A 130 -4.51 -3.73 -9.03
N VAL A 131 -4.34 -2.41 -9.22
CA VAL A 131 -4.68 -1.38 -8.24
C VAL A 131 -6.18 -1.37 -7.92
N ILE A 132 -7.04 -1.52 -8.93
CA ILE A 132 -8.50 -1.64 -8.73
C ILE A 132 -8.79 -2.83 -7.82
N ILE A 133 -8.24 -4.01 -8.15
CA ILE A 133 -8.50 -5.24 -7.39
C ILE A 133 -7.99 -5.10 -5.95
N THR A 134 -6.75 -4.64 -5.76
CA THR A 134 -6.16 -4.40 -4.44
C THR A 134 -7.02 -3.45 -3.63
N SER A 135 -7.42 -2.32 -4.21
CA SER A 135 -8.21 -1.30 -3.53
C SER A 135 -9.62 -1.76 -3.19
N SER A 136 -10.26 -2.52 -4.08
CA SER A 136 -11.58 -3.12 -3.85
C SER A 136 -11.54 -4.11 -2.69
N ILE A 137 -10.50 -4.95 -2.60
CA ILE A 137 -10.33 -5.88 -1.49
C ILE A 137 -10.13 -5.13 -0.17
N ILE A 138 -9.23 -4.13 -0.15
CA ILE A 138 -9.00 -3.31 1.04
C ILE A 138 -10.29 -2.62 1.50
N SER A 139 -11.06 -2.06 0.55
CA SER A 139 -12.36 -1.43 0.82
C SER A 139 -13.39 -2.42 1.36
N TYR A 140 -13.43 -3.66 0.85
CA TYR A 140 -14.30 -4.71 1.36
C TYR A 140 -13.99 -5.05 2.83
N PHE A 141 -12.71 -5.07 3.22
CA PHE A 141 -12.30 -5.31 4.61
C PHE A 141 -12.35 -4.07 5.51
N LYS A 142 -12.83 -2.92 5.02
CA LYS A 142 -12.93 -1.64 5.77
C LYS A 142 -13.54 -1.82 7.16
N GLY A 143 -14.61 -2.62 7.30
CA GLY A 143 -15.30 -2.84 8.57
C GLY A 143 -14.41 -3.47 9.65
N LYS A 144 -13.57 -4.46 9.27
CA LYS A 144 -12.62 -5.10 10.19
C LYS A 144 -11.42 -4.22 10.50
N ILE A 145 -10.98 -3.42 9.53
CA ILE A 145 -9.87 -2.48 9.74
C ILE A 145 -10.32 -1.35 10.69
N ALA A 146 -11.56 -0.88 10.56
CA ALA A 146 -12.11 0.14 11.45
C ALA A 146 -12.18 -0.34 12.91
N SER A 147 -12.61 -1.58 13.16
CA SER A 147 -12.72 -2.12 14.52
C SER A 147 -11.36 -2.37 15.20
N ALA A 148 -10.30 -2.64 14.44
CA ALA A 148 -8.95 -2.77 15.00
C ALA A 148 -8.21 -1.44 15.19
N THR A 149 -8.67 -0.37 14.52
CA THR A 149 -7.98 0.93 14.53
C THR A 149 -8.63 1.95 15.47
N LEU A 150 -9.91 1.77 15.82
CA LEU A 150 -10.66 2.65 16.73
C LEU A 150 -10.50 2.20 18.20
N PRO A 151 -10.35 3.15 19.16
CA PRO A 151 -10.28 2.82 20.58
C PRO A 151 -11.62 2.28 21.10
N GLN A 152 -11.55 1.33 22.04
CA GLN A 152 -12.66 0.56 22.63
C GLN A 152 -13.83 1.40 23.20
N ASN A 153 -13.69 2.71 23.38
CA ASN A 153 -14.69 3.60 23.99
C ASN A 153 -15.78 4.11 23.03
N ALA A 154 -15.78 3.72 21.75
CA ALA A 154 -16.86 4.06 20.80
C ALA A 154 -17.87 2.92 20.60
N GLN A 155 -17.75 1.83 21.36
CA GLN A 155 -18.66 0.68 21.37
C GLN A 155 -19.49 0.56 22.67
N GLN A 156 -19.49 1.61 23.50
CA GLN A 156 -20.32 1.74 24.70
C GLN A 156 -21.26 2.93 24.56
#